data_AF-A0A0A5GA25-F1
#
_entry.id   AF-A0A0A5GA25-F1
#
_cell.length_a   1.000
_cell.length_b   1.000
_cell.length_c   1.000
_cell.angle_alpha   90.00
_cell.angle_beta   90.00
_cell.angle_gamma   90.00
#
_symmetry.space_group_name_H-M   'P 1'
#
loop_
_entity.id
_entity.type
_entity.pdbx_description
1 polymer ?
#
loop_
_entity_poly.entity_id
_entity_poly.type
_entity_poly.pdbx_seq_one_letter_code
_entity_poly.pdbx_strand_id
1 'polypeptide(L)'
;MKAYVINRASSYAKGTWSSFHMGVHDGKWCDPKKLVRSTMELNTSTFWIGPGKVYVDVQFPLYQTHYIDPLARRYMYKGCTCLLIQVPVTHNCDLEETFSRATKTKWDRLPIDYMFVPRISLTKLNPNVILFYGRKKVPFIVVTIANKSAMYKKAWEWIAQAQHPSYIPITPVFTFPDANGAFQEWKKIADMYGIRTLPTPLGENPLSFETLKVTGIYPYKGEFIYNGDADYNLYPPLEQEPIEAEGQMFYHNAIPYVTVLRGNVIRATTISNEDGLGQNRSISIPNHFM
;
A
#
# COMPACT_ATOMS: atom_id res chain seq x y z
N MET A 1 -13.73 6.88 20.09
CA MET A 1 -14.09 5.50 19.72
C MET A 1 -14.02 4.62 20.96
N LYS A 2 -14.92 3.65 21.17
CA LYS A 2 -14.82 2.75 22.33
C LYS A 2 -13.67 1.77 22.11
N ALA A 3 -12.85 1.56 23.14
CA ALA A 3 -11.80 0.55 23.08
C ALA A 3 -12.39 -0.85 23.07
N TYR A 4 -11.72 -1.80 22.39
CA TYR A 4 -12.10 -3.21 22.39
C TYR A 4 -10.87 -4.11 22.26
N VAL A 5 -11.00 -5.36 22.68
CA VAL A 5 -9.97 -6.40 22.53
C VAL A 5 -10.41 -7.40 21.49
N ILE A 6 -9.46 -7.87 20.69
CA ILE A 6 -9.64 -9.01 19.79
C ILE A 6 -8.77 -10.13 20.31
N ASN A 7 -9.38 -11.29 20.56
CA ASN A 7 -8.70 -12.52 20.91
C ASN A 7 -9.07 -13.60 19.88
N ARG A 8 -8.09 -14.10 19.14
CA ARG A 8 -8.34 -15.04 18.06
C ARG A 8 -7.23 -16.08 17.92
N ALA A 9 -7.62 -17.33 17.69
CA ALA A 9 -6.69 -18.43 17.48
C ALA A 9 -6.05 -18.42 16.07
N SER A 10 -6.76 -17.87 15.07
CA SER A 10 -6.36 -17.92 13.67
C SER A 10 -6.30 -16.53 13.05
N SER A 11 -5.09 -16.00 12.95
CA SER A 11 -4.76 -14.81 12.18
C SER A 11 -3.71 -15.13 11.14
N TYR A 12 -3.76 -14.44 10.01
CA TYR A 12 -2.75 -14.54 8.96
C TYR A 12 -2.07 -13.19 8.77
N ALA A 13 -0.77 -13.15 9.06
CA ALA A 13 0.05 -11.95 9.04
C ALA A 13 1.49 -12.35 8.68
N LYS A 14 2.25 -11.48 7.98
CA LYS A 14 3.64 -11.75 7.56
C LYS A 14 3.85 -13.11 6.84
N GLY A 15 2.83 -13.61 6.16
CA GLY A 15 2.92 -14.91 5.48
C GLY A 15 2.67 -16.14 6.36
N THR A 16 2.37 -15.97 7.65
CA THR A 16 2.25 -17.07 8.62
C THR A 16 0.94 -17.02 9.40
N TRP A 17 0.47 -18.19 9.82
CA TRP A 17 -0.68 -18.33 10.71
C TRP A 17 -0.23 -18.26 12.16
N SER A 18 -0.92 -17.45 12.98
CA SER A 18 -0.63 -17.31 14.41
C SER A 18 -1.87 -16.92 15.20
N SER A 19 -1.81 -17.07 16.52
CA SER A 19 -2.81 -16.49 17.41
C SER A 19 -2.64 -14.97 17.49
N PHE A 20 -3.76 -14.28 17.61
CA PHE A 20 -3.85 -12.83 17.62
C PHE A 20 -4.53 -12.35 18.89
N HIS A 21 -3.81 -11.53 19.64
CA HIS A 21 -4.32 -10.94 20.88
C HIS A 21 -3.88 -9.48 20.95
N MET A 22 -4.73 -8.57 20.50
CA MET A 22 -4.44 -7.14 20.47
C MET A 22 -5.67 -6.31 20.84
N GLY A 23 -5.41 -5.15 21.42
CA GLY A 23 -6.41 -4.14 21.72
C GLY A 23 -6.50 -3.10 20.61
N VAL A 24 -7.66 -2.48 20.48
CA VAL A 24 -7.88 -1.30 19.63
C VAL A 24 -8.29 -0.15 20.53
N HIS A 25 -7.58 0.96 20.43
CA HIS A 25 -7.88 2.20 21.14
C HIS A 25 -7.47 3.40 20.28
N ASP A 26 -8.37 4.38 20.15
CA ASP A 26 -8.18 5.58 19.32
C ASP A 26 -7.72 5.27 17.89
N GLY A 27 -8.29 4.21 17.33
CA GLY A 27 -8.02 3.74 15.98
C GLY A 27 -6.62 3.15 15.77
N LYS A 28 -5.92 2.81 16.84
CA LYS A 28 -4.60 2.18 16.82
C LYS A 28 -4.59 0.85 17.54
N TRP A 29 -3.67 0.00 17.14
CA TRP A 29 -3.36 -1.23 17.87
C TRP A 29 -2.64 -0.91 19.19
N CYS A 30 -3.01 -1.58 20.26
CA CYS A 30 -2.35 -1.45 21.56
C CYS A 30 -2.26 -2.80 22.28
N ASP A 31 -1.45 -2.85 23.32
CA ASP A 31 -1.41 -3.99 24.24
C ASP A 31 -2.75 -4.04 25.01
N PRO A 32 -3.49 -5.16 24.98
CA PRO A 32 -4.73 -5.33 25.74
C PRO A 32 -4.60 -5.00 27.23
N LYS A 33 -3.42 -5.21 27.83
CA LYS A 33 -3.15 -4.89 29.25
C LYS A 33 -3.24 -3.40 29.57
N LYS A 34 -3.10 -2.53 28.56
CA LYS A 34 -3.23 -1.07 28.72
C LYS A 34 -4.70 -0.62 28.71
N LEU A 35 -5.63 -1.50 28.38
CA LEU A 35 -7.05 -1.19 28.35
C LEU A 35 -7.69 -1.41 29.72
N VAL A 36 -8.77 -0.67 29.99
CA VAL A 36 -9.51 -0.78 31.26
C VAL A 36 -10.14 -2.17 31.36
N ARG A 37 -10.22 -2.75 32.57
CA ARG A 37 -10.74 -4.12 32.78
C ARG A 37 -12.16 -4.39 32.24
N SER A 38 -12.97 -3.35 32.03
CA SER A 38 -14.33 -3.43 31.47
C SER A 38 -14.38 -3.25 29.95
N THR A 39 -13.26 -3.43 29.26
CA THR A 39 -13.18 -3.27 27.80
C THR A 39 -13.90 -4.41 27.09
N MET A 40 -14.68 -4.08 26.05
CA MET A 40 -15.46 -5.04 25.28
C MET A 40 -14.53 -6.00 24.51
N GLU A 41 -14.92 -7.27 24.41
CA GLU A 41 -14.26 -8.23 23.54
C GLU A 41 -15.06 -8.40 22.25
N LEU A 42 -14.37 -8.27 21.10
CA LEU A 42 -14.98 -8.47 19.80
C LEU A 42 -15.05 -9.98 19.50
N ASN A 43 -16.26 -10.52 19.44
CA ASN A 43 -16.48 -11.91 19.05
C ASN A 43 -16.17 -12.10 17.55
N THR A 44 -15.04 -12.75 17.26
CA THR A 44 -14.60 -13.10 15.89
C THR A 44 -14.51 -14.61 15.70
N SER A 45 -15.26 -15.38 16.50
CA SER A 45 -15.10 -16.84 16.63
C SER A 45 -15.27 -17.64 15.33
N THR A 46 -15.98 -17.10 14.35
CA THR A 46 -16.24 -17.72 13.04
C THR A 46 -15.34 -17.22 11.92
N PHE A 47 -14.52 -16.19 12.14
CA PHE A 47 -13.73 -15.54 11.09
C PHE A 47 -12.24 -15.80 11.28
N TRP A 48 -11.44 -15.75 10.23
CA TRP A 48 -10.01 -15.49 10.40
C TRP A 48 -9.72 -14.01 10.13
N ILE A 49 -8.68 -13.49 10.79
CA ILE A 49 -8.31 -12.08 10.73
C ILE A 49 -7.01 -11.91 9.96
N GLY A 50 -6.95 -10.90 9.10
CA GLY A 50 -5.71 -10.48 8.45
C GLY A 50 -5.60 -8.95 8.42
N PRO A 51 -4.41 -8.40 8.19
CA PRO A 51 -4.21 -6.96 8.20
C PRO A 51 -5.02 -6.27 7.08
N GLY A 52 -5.20 -4.96 7.21
CA GLY A 52 -5.73 -4.13 6.13
C GLY A 52 -4.84 -4.19 4.90
N LYS A 53 -5.41 -4.31 3.70
CA LYS A 53 -4.63 -4.40 2.47
C LYS A 53 -4.27 -3.01 1.95
N VAL A 54 -3.07 -2.88 1.40
CA VAL A 54 -2.62 -1.66 0.71
C VAL A 54 -2.49 -1.95 -0.78
N TYR A 55 -3.16 -1.18 -1.62
CA TYR A 55 -3.14 -1.36 -3.07
C TYR A 55 -2.51 -0.16 -3.77
N VAL A 56 -2.00 -0.39 -4.98
CA VAL A 56 -1.75 0.67 -5.96
C VAL A 56 -2.87 0.66 -6.98
N ASP A 57 -3.29 1.83 -7.45
CA ASP A 57 -4.36 1.98 -8.45
C ASP A 57 -3.93 1.53 -9.87
N VAL A 58 -3.27 0.38 -9.99
CA VAL A 58 -2.80 -0.17 -11.28
C VAL A 58 -3.97 -0.65 -12.13
N GLN A 59 -4.87 -1.44 -11.55
CA GLN A 59 -6.01 -2.03 -12.27
C GLN A 59 -7.03 -0.97 -12.69
N PHE A 60 -7.33 -0.03 -11.81
CA PHE A 60 -8.26 1.06 -12.06
C PHE A 60 -7.59 2.39 -11.70
N PRO A 61 -6.81 3.01 -12.59
CA PRO A 61 -6.10 4.23 -12.27
C PRO A 61 -7.04 5.40 -12.02
N LEU A 62 -7.09 5.90 -10.79
CA LEU A 62 -8.04 6.93 -10.36
C LEU A 62 -7.78 8.27 -11.04
N TYR A 63 -6.55 8.51 -11.50
CA TYR A 63 -6.22 9.74 -12.24
C TYR A 63 -6.85 9.81 -13.64
N GLN A 64 -7.29 8.68 -14.21
CA GLN A 64 -7.86 8.61 -15.57
C GLN A 64 -9.37 8.84 -15.60
N THR A 65 -10.02 8.97 -14.44
CA THR A 65 -11.47 9.00 -14.35
C THR A 65 -11.99 10.13 -13.46
N HIS A 66 -13.25 10.49 -13.69
CA HIS A 66 -14.05 11.34 -12.80
C HIS A 66 -14.91 10.53 -11.83
N TYR A 67 -15.09 9.23 -12.06
CA TYR A 67 -15.88 8.33 -11.22
C TYR A 67 -15.02 7.68 -10.13
N ILE A 68 -14.51 8.49 -9.20
CA ILE A 68 -13.59 8.02 -8.15
C ILE A 68 -14.29 7.07 -7.18
N ASP A 69 -15.49 7.42 -6.69
CA ASP A 69 -16.14 6.66 -5.61
C ASP A 69 -16.44 5.21 -5.99
N PRO A 70 -17.02 4.90 -7.18
CA PRO A 70 -17.26 3.51 -7.58
C PRO A 70 -15.96 2.70 -7.72
N LEU A 71 -14.87 3.31 -8.19
CA LEU A 71 -13.59 2.62 -8.32
C LEU A 71 -12.92 2.41 -6.96
N ALA A 72 -12.96 3.40 -6.07
CA ALA A 72 -12.48 3.25 -4.71
C ALA A 72 -13.24 2.14 -3.97
N ARG A 73 -14.56 2.05 -4.15
CA ARG A 73 -15.38 0.95 -3.62
C ARG A 73 -14.91 -0.41 -4.11
N ARG A 74 -14.51 -0.57 -5.38
CA ARG A 74 -13.95 -1.84 -5.89
C ARG A 74 -12.70 -2.27 -5.11
N TYR A 75 -11.84 -1.34 -4.72
CA TYR A 75 -10.71 -1.63 -3.86
C TYR A 75 -11.14 -2.00 -2.43
N MET A 76 -12.11 -1.28 -1.85
CA MET A 76 -12.69 -1.64 -0.54
C MET A 76 -13.29 -3.05 -0.53
N TYR A 77 -13.92 -3.46 -1.63
CA TYR A 77 -14.44 -4.82 -1.80
C TYR A 77 -13.35 -5.89 -1.71
N LYS A 78 -12.10 -5.55 -2.01
CA LYS A 78 -10.95 -6.46 -1.87
C LYS A 78 -10.32 -6.45 -0.48
N GLY A 79 -10.81 -5.60 0.44
CA GLY A 79 -10.22 -5.41 1.78
C GLY A 79 -9.18 -4.29 1.86
N CYS A 80 -9.19 -3.37 0.90
CA CYS A 80 -8.28 -2.22 0.89
C CYS A 80 -8.61 -1.24 2.02
N THR A 81 -7.60 -0.90 2.83
CA THR A 81 -7.68 0.16 3.84
C THR A 81 -6.83 1.38 3.45
N CYS A 82 -5.89 1.23 2.52
CA CYS A 82 -5.09 2.32 1.98
C CYS A 82 -4.82 2.15 0.49
N LEU A 83 -5.11 3.20 -0.30
CA LEU A 83 -4.90 3.22 -1.75
C LEU A 83 -3.79 4.18 -2.16
N LEU A 84 -2.80 3.68 -2.89
CA LEU A 84 -1.75 4.47 -3.52
C LEU A 84 -2.23 4.93 -4.88
N ILE A 85 -2.44 6.24 -5.01
CA ILE A 85 -3.00 6.89 -6.18
C ILE A 85 -1.84 7.41 -7.04
N GLN A 86 -1.77 6.93 -8.28
CA GLN A 86 -0.77 7.39 -9.23
C GLN A 86 -1.06 8.82 -9.70
N VAL A 87 -0.02 9.65 -9.73
CA VAL A 87 -0.09 11.03 -10.22
C VAL A 87 0.81 11.16 -11.45
N PRO A 88 0.26 11.17 -12.68
CA PRO A 88 1.06 11.35 -13.89
C PRO A 88 1.74 12.72 -13.91
N VAL A 89 3.03 12.71 -14.18
CA VAL A 89 3.86 13.91 -14.31
C VAL A 89 4.25 14.07 -15.77
N THR A 90 3.63 15.05 -16.43
CA THR A 90 3.85 15.32 -17.85
C THR A 90 4.95 16.34 -18.09
N HIS A 91 5.22 17.27 -17.17
CA HIS A 91 6.25 18.29 -17.36
C HIS A 91 7.14 18.43 -16.11
N ASN A 92 8.46 18.55 -16.33
CA ASN A 92 9.44 18.71 -15.25
C ASN A 92 9.57 20.16 -14.76
N CYS A 93 9.14 21.13 -15.57
CA CYS A 93 9.27 22.55 -15.24
C CYS A 93 8.41 22.94 -14.03
N ASP A 94 7.29 22.22 -13.82
CA ASP A 94 6.30 22.53 -12.78
C ASP A 94 5.98 21.29 -11.91
N LEU A 95 7.01 20.57 -11.46
CA LEU A 95 6.83 19.39 -10.59
C LEU A 95 5.99 19.73 -9.35
N GLU A 96 6.27 20.87 -8.72
CA GLU A 96 5.58 21.30 -7.52
C GLU A 96 4.12 21.66 -7.77
N GLU A 97 3.86 22.48 -8.79
CA GLU A 97 2.50 22.89 -9.12
C GLU A 97 1.66 21.69 -9.56
N THR A 98 2.21 20.84 -10.43
CA THR A 98 1.52 19.64 -10.94
C THR A 98 1.18 18.69 -9.81
N PHE A 99 2.13 18.38 -8.94
CA PHE A 99 1.92 17.49 -7.81
C PHE A 99 0.97 18.11 -6.78
N SER A 100 1.12 19.39 -6.45
CA SER A 100 0.25 20.09 -5.50
C SER A 100 -1.19 20.19 -6.01
N ARG A 101 -1.40 20.48 -7.30
CA ARG A 101 -2.72 20.51 -7.92
C ARG A 101 -3.38 19.13 -7.92
N ALA A 102 -2.61 18.11 -8.30
CA ALA A 102 -3.11 16.74 -8.31
C ALA A 102 -3.47 16.23 -6.91
N THR A 103 -2.75 16.64 -5.86
CA THR A 103 -2.96 16.18 -4.49
C THR A 103 -4.04 16.96 -3.72
N LYS A 104 -4.33 18.20 -4.11
CA LYS A 104 -5.31 19.08 -3.43
C LYS A 104 -6.75 18.95 -3.93
N THR A 105 -7.01 18.20 -4.98
CA THR A 105 -8.33 18.18 -5.63
C THR A 105 -9.01 16.82 -5.41
N LYS A 106 -10.32 16.81 -5.16
CA LYS A 106 -11.24 15.65 -5.28
C LYS A 106 -11.01 14.40 -4.39
N TRP A 107 -10.05 14.37 -3.46
CA TRP A 107 -9.75 13.16 -2.66
C TRP A 107 -10.40 13.12 -1.26
N ASP A 108 -10.88 14.25 -0.74
CA ASP A 108 -11.42 14.35 0.63
C ASP A 108 -12.66 13.47 0.89
N ARG A 109 -13.31 13.02 -0.18
CA ARG A 109 -14.48 12.14 -0.11
C ARG A 109 -14.14 10.66 -0.03
N LEU A 110 -12.87 10.29 -0.20
CA LEU A 110 -12.47 8.89 -0.17
C LEU A 110 -12.80 8.26 1.20
N PRO A 111 -13.44 7.09 1.23
CA PRO A 111 -13.77 6.38 2.47
C PRO A 111 -12.58 5.59 3.06
N ILE A 112 -11.47 5.53 2.32
CA ILE A 112 -10.24 4.82 2.69
C ILE A 112 -9.06 5.77 2.70
N ASP A 113 -8.03 5.43 3.47
CA ASP A 113 -6.80 6.20 3.44
C ASP A 113 -6.17 6.16 2.05
N TYR A 114 -5.43 7.22 1.73
CA TYR A 114 -4.77 7.31 0.46
C TYR A 114 -3.40 7.97 0.59
N MET A 115 -2.56 7.67 -0.39
CA MET A 115 -1.21 8.20 -0.54
C MET A 115 -0.97 8.47 -2.02
N PHE A 116 -0.08 9.40 -2.35
CA PHE A 116 0.22 9.71 -3.75
C PHE A 116 1.57 9.14 -4.16
N VAL A 117 1.61 8.55 -5.35
CA VAL A 117 2.84 8.06 -5.97
C VAL A 117 3.02 8.71 -7.35
N PRO A 118 4.11 9.43 -7.61
CA PRO A 118 4.32 10.05 -8.90
C PRO A 118 4.57 8.99 -9.98
N ARG A 119 3.96 9.18 -11.15
CA ARG A 119 4.17 8.37 -12.34
C ARG A 119 4.84 9.19 -13.43
N ILE A 120 6.06 8.81 -13.81
CA ILE A 120 6.96 9.63 -14.63
C ILE A 120 7.51 8.80 -15.78
N SER A 121 7.62 9.35 -16.98
CA SER A 121 8.32 8.66 -18.07
C SER A 121 9.82 8.55 -17.78
N LEU A 122 10.44 7.43 -18.17
CA LEU A 122 11.89 7.23 -18.03
C LEU A 122 12.71 8.37 -18.66
N THR A 123 12.25 8.97 -19.75
CA THR A 123 12.95 10.09 -20.40
C THR A 123 13.02 11.32 -19.51
N LYS A 124 12.00 11.54 -18.67
CA LYS A 124 11.86 12.69 -17.77
C LYS A 124 12.48 12.47 -16.39
N LEU A 125 12.74 11.22 -16.01
CA LEU A 125 13.40 10.88 -14.75
C LEU A 125 14.80 11.52 -14.68
N ASN A 126 15.08 12.31 -13.65
CA ASN A 126 16.40 12.92 -13.45
C ASN A 126 16.64 13.14 -11.94
N PRO A 127 17.87 13.47 -11.51
CA PRO A 127 18.17 13.70 -10.10
C PRO A 127 17.25 14.70 -9.39
N ASN A 128 16.88 15.80 -10.04
CA ASN A 128 16.00 16.82 -9.45
C ASN A 128 14.61 16.27 -9.15
N VAL A 129 14.07 15.42 -10.03
CA VAL A 129 12.81 14.71 -9.82
C VAL A 129 12.89 13.80 -8.59
N ILE A 130 13.97 13.02 -8.45
CA ILE A 130 14.16 12.11 -7.30
C ILE A 130 14.23 12.91 -5.99
N LEU A 131 15.05 13.96 -5.95
CA LEU A 131 15.23 14.81 -4.77
C LEU A 131 13.93 15.52 -4.38
N PHE A 132 13.18 16.02 -5.37
CA PHE A 132 11.89 16.66 -5.14
C PHE A 132 10.91 15.70 -4.45
N TYR A 133 10.68 14.51 -5.03
CA TYR A 133 9.74 13.55 -4.48
C TYR A 133 10.22 12.90 -3.18
N GLY A 134 11.54 12.76 -3.00
CA GLY A 134 12.15 12.39 -1.73
C GLY A 134 11.82 13.38 -0.61
N ARG A 135 11.89 14.70 -0.87
CA ARG A 135 11.51 15.75 0.10
C ARG A 135 10.01 15.76 0.40
N LYS A 136 9.17 15.45 -0.59
CA LYS A 136 7.71 15.31 -0.41
C LYS A 136 7.33 14.00 0.31
N LYS A 137 8.29 13.13 0.65
CA LYS A 137 8.08 11.86 1.36
C LYS A 137 7.00 11.00 0.70
N VAL A 138 7.09 10.82 -0.61
CA VAL A 138 6.20 9.87 -1.31
C VAL A 138 6.73 8.44 -1.14
N PRO A 139 5.87 7.41 -1.14
CA PRO A 139 6.25 6.02 -0.91
C PRO A 139 7.30 5.48 -1.88
N PHE A 140 7.15 5.78 -3.17
CA PHE A 140 8.06 5.40 -4.25
C PHE A 140 7.69 6.16 -5.53
N ILE A 141 8.56 6.10 -6.54
CA ILE A 141 8.32 6.68 -7.87
C ILE A 141 8.03 5.56 -8.87
N VAL A 142 6.93 5.69 -9.60
CA VAL A 142 6.59 4.81 -10.72
C VAL A 142 7.21 5.37 -11.99
N VAL A 143 8.06 4.58 -12.66
CA VAL A 143 8.71 4.98 -13.90
C VAL A 143 8.12 4.20 -15.07
N THR A 144 7.47 4.92 -15.99
CA THR A 144 6.92 4.33 -17.20
C THR A 144 8.02 4.15 -18.25
N ILE A 145 8.23 2.92 -18.69
CA ILE A 145 9.27 2.53 -19.65
C ILE A 145 8.61 2.03 -20.93
N ALA A 146 8.82 2.77 -22.02
CA ALA A 146 8.17 2.50 -23.29
C ALA A 146 8.91 1.47 -24.17
N ASN A 147 10.21 1.32 -23.97
CA ASN A 147 11.02 0.32 -24.66
C ASN A 147 12.20 -0.09 -23.79
N LYS A 148 12.65 -1.33 -23.99
CA LYS A 148 13.75 -1.94 -23.23
C LYS A 148 15.09 -1.24 -23.44
N SER A 149 15.40 -0.78 -24.65
CA SER A 149 16.68 -0.14 -24.96
C SER A 149 16.90 1.19 -24.23
N ALA A 150 15.82 1.91 -23.88
CA ALA A 150 15.90 3.14 -23.10
C ALA A 150 16.46 2.91 -21.67
N MET A 151 16.28 1.72 -21.09
CA MET A 151 16.84 1.41 -19.78
C MET A 151 18.36 1.45 -19.79
N TYR A 152 19.00 0.92 -20.84
CA TYR A 152 20.46 0.85 -20.95
C TYR A 152 21.12 2.18 -21.32
N LYS A 153 20.35 3.16 -21.81
CA LYS A 153 20.85 4.49 -22.19
C LYS A 153 20.80 5.50 -21.05
N LYS A 154 20.14 5.17 -19.95
CA LYS A 154 19.98 6.07 -18.82
C LYS A 154 21.24 6.04 -17.96
N ALA A 155 21.72 7.23 -17.56
CA ALA A 155 22.83 7.34 -16.62
C ALA A 155 22.32 7.08 -15.18
N TRP A 156 22.30 5.81 -14.79
CA TRP A 156 21.71 5.35 -13.53
C TRP A 156 22.50 5.76 -12.30
N GLU A 157 23.81 5.96 -12.41
CA GLU A 157 24.69 6.40 -11.32
C GLU A 157 24.18 7.70 -10.68
N TRP A 158 23.78 8.67 -11.52
CA TRP A 158 23.20 9.94 -11.05
C TRP A 158 21.85 9.75 -10.37
N ILE A 159 21.07 8.77 -10.80
CA ILE A 159 19.78 8.43 -10.18
C ILE A 159 20.01 7.79 -8.82
N ALA A 160 20.93 6.82 -8.71
CA ALA A 160 21.29 6.17 -7.45
C ALA A 160 21.80 7.18 -6.42
N GLN A 161 22.71 8.07 -6.83
CA GLN A 161 23.20 9.15 -5.97
C GLN A 161 22.06 10.04 -5.46
N ALA A 162 21.11 10.39 -6.33
CA ALA A 162 19.96 11.22 -5.96
C ALA A 162 18.97 10.51 -5.01
N GLN A 163 18.94 9.18 -4.98
CA GLN A 163 18.12 8.42 -4.02
C GLN A 163 18.71 8.45 -2.61
N HIS A 164 20.03 8.60 -2.46
CA HIS A 164 20.71 8.47 -1.17
C HIS A 164 20.12 9.34 -0.04
N PRO A 165 19.73 10.62 -0.24
CA PRO A 165 19.22 11.44 0.85
C PRO A 165 17.86 11.01 1.40
N SER A 166 17.02 10.35 0.59
CA SER A 166 15.63 10.03 0.96
C SER A 166 15.32 8.53 0.96
N TYR A 167 16.24 7.73 0.42
CA TYR A 167 16.09 6.28 0.24
C TYR A 167 14.84 5.90 -0.58
N ILE A 168 14.29 6.84 -1.35
CA ILE A 168 13.04 6.66 -2.10
C ILE A 168 13.20 5.56 -3.17
N PRO A 169 12.37 4.51 -3.17
CA PRO A 169 12.43 3.47 -4.18
C PRO A 169 11.89 3.95 -5.54
N ILE A 170 12.40 3.37 -6.61
CA ILE A 170 11.91 3.53 -7.99
C ILE A 170 11.44 2.17 -8.48
N THR A 171 10.25 2.11 -9.10
CA THR A 171 9.74 0.87 -9.71
C THR A 171 9.31 1.12 -11.14
N PRO A 172 9.63 0.21 -12.09
CA PRO A 172 9.22 0.35 -13.46
C PRO A 172 7.77 -0.11 -13.64
N VAL A 173 7.10 0.49 -14.62
CA VAL A 173 5.92 -0.06 -15.28
C VAL A 173 6.20 -0.04 -16.78
N PHE A 174 6.11 -1.20 -17.41
CA PHE A 174 6.42 -1.38 -18.82
C PHE A 174 5.15 -1.22 -19.65
N THR A 175 5.24 -0.49 -20.77
CA THR A 175 4.11 -0.34 -21.72
C THR A 175 4.27 -1.23 -22.95
N PHE A 176 5.20 -2.18 -22.90
CA PHE A 176 5.47 -3.14 -23.97
C PHE A 176 5.27 -4.57 -23.45
N PRO A 177 5.06 -5.56 -24.34
CA PRO A 177 4.90 -6.97 -23.97
C PRO A 177 6.12 -7.51 -23.19
N ASP A 178 5.96 -8.59 -22.43
CA ASP A 178 7.00 -9.19 -21.56
C ASP A 178 7.43 -8.32 -20.35
N ALA A 179 6.45 -7.93 -19.53
CA ALA A 179 6.71 -7.20 -18.29
C ALA A 179 7.57 -7.99 -17.28
N ASN A 180 7.44 -9.31 -17.24
CA ASN A 180 8.16 -10.16 -16.29
C ASN A 180 9.65 -10.26 -16.63
N GLY A 181 10.00 -10.55 -17.89
CA GLY A 181 11.38 -10.54 -18.36
C GLY A 181 12.02 -9.16 -18.20
N ALA A 182 11.30 -8.11 -18.56
CA ALA A 182 11.75 -6.73 -18.38
C ALA A 182 11.98 -6.35 -16.91
N PHE A 183 11.16 -6.84 -15.98
CA PHE A 183 11.36 -6.59 -14.55
C PHE A 183 12.62 -7.27 -14.02
N GLN A 184 12.94 -8.48 -14.47
CA GLN A 184 14.19 -9.16 -14.07
C GLN A 184 15.42 -8.40 -14.56
N GLU A 185 15.37 -7.85 -15.77
CA GLU A 185 16.44 -6.99 -16.27
C GLU A 185 16.54 -5.67 -15.52
N TRP A 186 15.40 -5.06 -15.20
CA TRP A 186 15.37 -3.91 -14.30
C TRP A 186 16.05 -4.21 -12.97
N LYS A 187 15.78 -5.37 -12.36
CA LYS A 187 16.42 -5.78 -11.10
C LYS A 187 17.94 -5.88 -11.26
N LYS A 188 18.43 -6.48 -12.36
CA LYS A 188 19.88 -6.52 -12.66
C LYS A 188 20.49 -5.12 -12.79
N ILE A 189 19.82 -4.19 -13.47
CA ILE A 189 20.26 -2.79 -13.58
C ILE A 189 20.26 -2.14 -12.19
N ALA A 190 19.19 -2.33 -11.43
CA ALA A 190 19.06 -1.75 -10.11
C ALA A 190 20.15 -2.25 -9.16
N ASP A 191 20.45 -3.54 -9.18
CA ASP A 191 21.51 -4.15 -8.38
C ASP A 191 22.90 -3.66 -8.83
N MET A 192 23.14 -3.59 -10.14
CA MET A 192 24.41 -3.13 -10.72
C MET A 192 24.77 -1.70 -10.33
N TYR A 193 23.79 -0.79 -10.36
CA TYR A 193 24.01 0.64 -10.10
C TYR A 193 23.61 1.06 -8.66
N GLY A 194 23.15 0.13 -7.82
CA GLY A 194 22.66 0.42 -6.48
C GLY A 194 21.37 1.25 -6.43
N ILE A 195 20.51 1.13 -7.45
CA ILE A 195 19.20 1.78 -7.48
C ILE A 195 18.28 1.09 -6.48
N ARG A 196 17.70 1.87 -5.57
CA ARG A 196 16.68 1.36 -4.65
C ARG A 196 15.40 1.12 -5.44
N THR A 197 14.92 -0.12 -5.44
CA THR A 197 13.70 -0.54 -6.16
C THR A 197 12.79 -1.34 -5.26
N LEU A 198 11.53 -1.49 -5.66
CA LEU A 198 10.61 -2.42 -5.01
C LEU A 198 11.05 -3.88 -5.23
N PRO A 199 10.74 -4.79 -4.28
CA PRO A 199 11.13 -6.18 -4.35
C PRO A 199 10.35 -6.94 -5.44
N THR A 200 9.06 -6.63 -5.60
CA THR A 200 8.14 -7.25 -6.56
C THR A 200 7.60 -6.21 -7.54
N PRO A 201 7.20 -6.61 -8.76
CA PRO A 201 6.57 -5.71 -9.71
C PRO A 201 5.21 -5.23 -9.17
N LEU A 202 4.83 -4.01 -9.55
CA LEU A 202 3.47 -3.53 -9.28
C LEU A 202 2.46 -4.34 -10.09
N GLY A 203 1.33 -4.67 -9.46
CA GLY A 203 0.26 -5.41 -10.10
C GLY A 203 -1.09 -5.13 -9.46
N GLU A 204 -2.06 -6.02 -9.71
CA GLU A 204 -3.42 -5.89 -9.18
C GLU A 204 -3.56 -6.39 -7.73
N ASN A 205 -2.51 -7.05 -7.22
CA ASN A 205 -2.44 -7.62 -5.88
C ASN A 205 -2.09 -6.55 -4.84
N PRO A 206 -2.42 -6.77 -3.56
CA PRO A 206 -1.97 -5.89 -2.50
C PRO A 206 -0.44 -5.89 -2.43
N LEU A 207 0.14 -4.79 -1.95
CA LEU A 207 1.57 -4.71 -1.72
C LEU A 207 2.01 -5.76 -0.71
N SER A 208 3.12 -6.45 -1.01
CA SER A 208 3.71 -7.42 -0.09
C SER A 208 4.28 -6.74 1.15
N PHE A 209 4.45 -7.51 2.23
CA PHE A 209 5.04 -7.01 3.47
C PHE A 209 6.44 -6.38 3.24
N GLU A 210 7.27 -6.99 2.40
CA GLU A 210 8.59 -6.47 2.03
C GLU A 210 8.47 -5.13 1.33
N THR A 211 7.47 -4.98 0.46
CA THR A 211 7.21 -3.71 -0.24
C THR A 211 6.76 -2.63 0.75
N LEU A 212 5.91 -2.97 1.72
CA LEU A 212 5.50 -2.04 2.77
C LEU A 212 6.69 -1.54 3.61
N LYS A 213 7.66 -2.41 3.92
CA LYS A 213 8.91 -2.04 4.61
C LYS A 213 9.78 -1.11 3.78
N VAL A 214 10.06 -1.49 2.53
CA VAL A 214 10.94 -0.72 1.62
C VAL A 214 10.38 0.70 1.37
N THR A 215 9.06 0.82 1.26
CA THR A 215 8.37 2.09 0.98
C THR A 215 8.13 2.97 2.21
N GLY A 216 8.38 2.47 3.43
CA GLY A 216 8.12 3.19 4.67
C GLY A 216 6.62 3.33 5.01
N ILE A 217 5.73 2.59 4.33
CA ILE A 217 4.31 2.48 4.69
C ILE A 217 4.17 1.71 6.01
N TYR A 218 4.95 0.64 6.16
CA TYR A 218 5.24 0.05 7.45
C TYR A 218 6.03 1.06 8.30
N PRO A 219 5.75 1.21 9.61
CA PRO A 219 4.92 0.33 10.45
C PRO A 219 3.47 0.81 10.61
N TYR A 220 3.06 1.89 9.94
CA TYR A 220 1.75 2.49 10.19
C TYR A 220 0.60 1.67 9.63
N LYS A 221 0.80 0.98 8.50
CA LYS A 221 -0.25 0.22 7.81
C LYS A 221 0.22 -1.13 7.30
N GLY A 222 -0.76 -2.00 7.06
CA GLY A 222 -0.60 -3.28 6.40
C GLY A 222 -0.02 -4.39 7.28
N GLU A 223 0.03 -4.19 8.60
CA GLU A 223 0.48 -5.19 9.56
C GLU A 223 -0.08 -4.93 10.96
N PHE A 224 -0.09 -5.97 11.80
CA PHE A 224 -0.47 -5.92 13.20
C PHE A 224 0.71 -5.51 14.09
N ILE A 225 0.78 -4.22 14.40
CA ILE A 225 1.89 -3.64 15.18
C ILE A 225 1.33 -2.63 16.16
N TYR A 226 1.81 -2.68 17.41
CA TYR A 226 1.47 -1.68 18.41
C TYR A 226 1.74 -0.26 17.93
N ASN A 227 0.81 0.65 18.22
CA ASN A 227 0.76 2.04 17.77
C ASN A 227 0.61 2.25 16.25
N GLY A 228 0.56 1.18 15.46
CA GLY A 228 0.11 1.24 14.07
C GLY A 228 -1.41 1.42 13.97
N ASP A 229 -1.90 1.72 12.77
CA ASP A 229 -3.34 1.89 12.54
C ASP A 229 -4.06 0.55 12.70
N ALA A 230 -5.20 0.58 13.40
CA ALA A 230 -6.07 -0.59 13.62
C ALA A 230 -6.86 -0.98 12.36
N ASP A 231 -6.12 -1.30 11.30
CA ASP A 231 -6.61 -1.69 9.98
C ASP A 231 -6.63 -3.21 9.86
N TYR A 232 -7.80 -3.81 9.65
CA TYR A 232 -7.93 -5.26 9.54
C TYR A 232 -9.13 -5.69 8.70
N ASN A 233 -9.08 -6.95 8.29
CA ASN A 233 -10.07 -7.63 7.49
C ASN A 233 -10.51 -8.91 8.21
N LEU A 234 -11.82 -9.16 8.23
CA LEU A 234 -12.41 -10.40 8.70
C LEU A 234 -12.91 -11.21 7.52
N TYR A 235 -12.49 -12.46 7.45
CA TYR A 235 -12.75 -13.35 6.33
C TYR A 235 -13.57 -14.55 6.80
N PRO A 236 -14.40 -15.13 5.91
CA PRO A 236 -15.16 -16.32 6.24
C PRO A 236 -14.22 -17.44 6.72
N PRO A 237 -14.74 -18.40 7.51
CA PRO A 237 -13.94 -19.53 7.94
C PRO A 237 -13.37 -20.25 6.70
N LEU A 238 -12.16 -20.80 6.85
CA LEU A 238 -11.62 -21.68 5.82
C LEU A 238 -12.53 -22.92 5.77
N GLU A 239 -13.35 -23.04 4.72
CA GLU A 239 -14.04 -24.30 4.44
C GLU A 239 -12.98 -25.39 4.25
N GLN A 240 -13.20 -26.56 4.84
CA GLN A 240 -12.21 -27.63 4.94
C GLN A 240 -11.71 -28.06 3.55
N GLU A 241 -10.49 -27.69 3.19
CA GLU A 241 -9.35 -28.60 2.93
C GLU A 241 -8.09 -27.80 2.53
N PRO A 242 -6.93 -28.06 3.18
CA PRO A 242 -5.65 -27.56 2.72
C PRO A 242 -5.16 -28.45 1.57
N ILE A 243 -5.62 -28.19 0.35
CA ILE A 243 -4.96 -28.75 -0.84
C ILE A 243 -3.76 -27.86 -1.15
N GLU A 244 -2.60 -28.36 -0.73
CA GLU A 244 -1.22 -28.03 -1.11
C GLU A 244 -1.03 -26.87 -2.11
N ALA A 245 -0.63 -25.69 -1.62
CA ALA A 245 0.38 -24.80 -2.22
C ALA A 245 0.65 -23.58 -1.33
N GLU A 246 1.91 -23.12 -1.32
CA GLU A 246 2.47 -22.12 -0.41
C GLU A 246 1.64 -20.84 -0.23
N GLY A 247 1.09 -20.68 0.98
CA GLY A 247 1.17 -19.47 1.81
C GLY A 247 0.50 -18.19 1.32
N GLN A 248 0.80 -17.68 0.13
CA GLN A 248 0.53 -16.29 -0.28
C GLN A 248 -0.69 -16.12 -1.20
N MET A 249 -1.06 -17.15 -1.99
CA MET A 249 -2.13 -16.99 -3.00
C MET A 249 -3.52 -16.81 -2.37
N PHE A 250 -3.82 -17.48 -1.26
CA PHE A 250 -5.14 -17.42 -0.63
C PHE A 250 -5.46 -16.04 -0.07
N TYR A 251 -4.52 -15.38 0.61
CA TYR A 251 -4.79 -14.07 1.22
C TYR A 251 -4.95 -12.94 0.18
N HIS A 252 -4.13 -12.94 -0.88
CA HIS A 252 -4.19 -11.90 -1.90
C HIS A 252 -5.57 -11.86 -2.58
N ASN A 253 -6.13 -13.03 -2.87
CA ASN A 253 -7.41 -13.19 -3.57
C ASN A 253 -8.63 -13.28 -2.63
N ALA A 254 -8.44 -13.53 -1.34
CA ALA A 254 -9.54 -13.60 -0.38
C ALA A 254 -10.30 -12.27 -0.30
N ILE A 255 -11.62 -12.37 -0.40
CA ILE A 255 -12.55 -11.24 -0.26
C ILE A 255 -13.07 -11.23 1.18
N PRO A 256 -12.83 -10.18 1.97
CA PRO A 256 -13.32 -10.13 3.34
C PRO A 256 -14.83 -9.87 3.39
N TYR A 257 -15.46 -10.31 4.48
CA TYR A 257 -16.83 -9.95 4.83
C TYR A 257 -16.89 -8.58 5.50
N VAL A 258 -15.87 -8.27 6.32
CA VAL A 258 -15.77 -7.00 7.04
C VAL A 258 -14.39 -6.40 6.82
N THR A 259 -14.35 -5.09 6.55
CA THR A 259 -13.11 -4.31 6.48
C THR A 259 -13.20 -3.17 7.49
N VAL A 260 -12.15 -3.02 8.28
CA VAL A 260 -12.04 -2.05 9.36
C VAL A 260 -10.84 -1.14 9.10
N LEU A 261 -11.07 0.17 9.16
CA LEU A 261 -10.07 1.23 8.99
C LEU A 261 -9.96 2.00 10.30
N ARG A 262 -8.80 1.93 10.96
CA ARG A 262 -8.54 2.56 12.26
C ARG A 262 -9.65 2.27 13.27
N GLY A 263 -10.07 1.02 13.37
CA GLY A 263 -11.16 0.60 14.27
C GLY A 263 -12.59 0.97 13.82
N ASN A 264 -12.78 1.68 12.69
CA ASN A 264 -14.10 1.96 12.12
C ASN A 264 -14.44 0.93 11.04
N VAL A 265 -15.64 0.36 11.10
CA VAL A 265 -16.12 -0.55 10.05
C VAL A 265 -16.47 0.28 8.82
N ILE A 266 -15.66 0.15 7.77
CA ILE A 266 -15.90 0.83 6.47
C ILE A 266 -16.66 -0.04 5.49
N ARG A 267 -16.76 -1.35 5.79
CA ARG A 267 -17.55 -2.30 5.04
C ARG A 267 -18.00 -3.44 5.94
N ALA A 268 -19.29 -3.68 5.95
CA ALA A 268 -19.93 -4.94 6.34
C ALA A 268 -20.97 -5.30 5.26
N THR A 269 -21.65 -6.43 5.37
CA THR A 269 -22.64 -6.97 4.42
C THR A 269 -23.68 -5.97 3.88
N THR A 270 -23.90 -4.85 4.57
CA THR A 270 -24.51 -3.62 4.04
C THR A 270 -23.51 -2.47 4.14
N ILE A 271 -23.26 -1.77 3.02
CA ILE A 271 -22.31 -0.65 2.96
C ILE A 271 -22.90 0.49 3.79
N SER A 272 -22.38 0.71 5.00
CA SER A 272 -22.47 2.02 5.64
C SER A 272 -21.56 2.96 4.84
N ASN A 273 -22.15 3.80 3.99
CA ASN A 273 -21.42 4.88 3.33
C ASN A 273 -21.03 5.92 4.40
N GLU A 274 -19.94 5.65 5.12
CA GLU A 274 -19.27 6.72 5.85
C GLU A 274 -18.35 7.44 4.85
N ASP A 275 -18.94 8.41 4.15
CA ASP A 275 -18.18 9.31 3.27
C ASP A 275 -17.13 10.06 4.10
N GLY A 276 -15.90 10.17 3.58
CA GLY A 276 -14.87 11.07 4.14
C GLY A 276 -14.08 10.56 5.35
N LEU A 277 -14.10 9.27 5.67
CA LEU A 277 -13.19 8.70 6.68
C LEU A 277 -11.72 8.65 6.23
N GLY A 278 -11.46 8.61 4.93
CA GLY A 278 -10.12 8.50 4.37
C GLY A 278 -9.27 9.73 4.64
N GLN A 279 -8.01 9.50 4.99
CA GLN A 279 -7.03 10.57 5.20
C GLN A 279 -5.85 10.41 4.25
N ASN A 280 -5.30 11.54 3.80
CA ASN A 280 -4.01 11.56 3.13
C ASN A 280 -2.91 11.21 4.15
N ARG A 281 -2.17 10.13 3.88
CA ARG A 281 -1.11 9.64 4.76
C ARG A 281 0.26 9.97 4.20
N SER A 282 1.18 10.29 5.10
CA SER A 282 2.61 10.29 4.80
C SER A 282 3.24 8.98 5.25
N ILE A 283 4.29 8.56 4.55
CA ILE A 283 5.13 7.43 4.98
C ILE A 283 6.04 7.82 6.15
N SER A 284 6.60 6.79 6.79
CA SER A 284 7.78 6.91 7.65
C SER A 284 9.04 7.11 6.78
N ILE A 285 10.22 6.77 7.30
CA ILE A 285 11.47 6.81 6.53
C ILE A 285 11.53 5.52 5.68
N PRO A 286 11.58 5.60 4.33
CA PRO A 286 11.77 4.43 3.48
C PRO A 286 13.02 3.64 3.90
N ASN A 287 12.98 2.31 3.76
CA ASN A 287 14.10 1.42 4.07
C ASN A 287 14.62 1.44 5.52
N HIS A 288 13.92 2.10 6.47
CA HIS A 288 14.37 2.17 7.87
C HIS A 288 14.16 0.86 8.64
N PHE A 289 13.16 0.06 8.23
CA PHE A 289 12.75 -1.18 8.91
C PHE A 289 13.09 -2.44 8.10
N MET A 290 14.06 -2.36 7.17
CA MET A 290 14.50 -3.52 6.38
C MET A 290 15.24 -4.54 7.23
#